data_AF-A0A318IF65-F1
#
_entry.id   AF-A0A318IF65-F1
#
_cell.length_a   1.000
_cell.length_b   1.000
_cell.length_c   1.000
_cell.angle_alpha   90.00
_cell.angle_beta   90.00
_cell.angle_gamma   90.00
#
_symmetry.space_group_name_H-M   'P 1'
#
loop_
_entity.id
_entity.type
_entity.pdbx_description
1 polymer ?
#
loop_
_entity_poly.entity_id
_entity_poly.type
_entity_poly.pdbx_seq_one_letter_code
_entity_poly.pdbx_strand_id
1 'polypeptide(L)'
;MLFRLSFLLIFIIVSCSSSERPDIIFDNFESGTFDKWNKQGIAFLRPISKDSVADSIQNIRGNFFAYSVFEGTGLNYGQGKLVSYPFKINRKYIHFLVAGGNHTTRQCVNLVINNKVVRVATGANDKIFRNHIWNVDELQGQEAVIEVVDAMATEYDGTLIPHILVDDFTFSDYRDPTMEIFEDFENGTYNSWQVEGEAFEIPRNRTNIYYPITPTGFNGKFFAFSFGETHDTKVGKLTSKPFTIDHDGIRFLIGGGAHKGLTCMNLIINDSIIFSQSGEDDGQMRLHEWDVTPFKGEEAVIEIVDNYSGGWGHIMVDDIIFYDNPPKLSFWSYTGFFVLILIFSFILSIRGLFPTKKKEAASEEELQNLELVKKALKTSEIFKESNPEIDQIILITGIEEDEITNLFKKVEDTTLMNYLNFLRVEEFKKLLKDPKNEAFTMVYLAEKSGFNSKSSFYRVFKSVTDLTPSQYKNSLG
;
A
#
# COMPACT_ATOMS: atom_id res chain seq x y z
N MET A 1 10.25 -30.26 -47.39
CA MET A 1 11.43 -30.36 -46.52
C MET A 1 12.34 -29.17 -46.81
N LEU A 2 12.07 -28.05 -46.14
CA LEU A 2 12.84 -26.79 -46.07
C LEU A 2 11.83 -25.69 -45.68
N PHE A 3 11.63 -25.48 -44.37
CA PHE A 3 11.08 -24.27 -43.72
C PHE A 3 10.83 -24.61 -42.24
N ARG A 4 11.92 -24.88 -41.51
CA ARG A 4 11.92 -24.99 -40.04
C ARG A 4 13.32 -24.63 -39.54
N LEU A 5 13.69 -23.36 -39.57
CA LEU A 5 14.91 -22.89 -38.89
C LEU A 5 14.95 -21.35 -38.82
N SER A 6 13.94 -20.72 -38.20
CA SER A 6 13.96 -19.26 -37.95
C SER A 6 13.08 -18.87 -36.76
N PHE A 7 13.28 -19.47 -35.58
CA PHE A 7 12.63 -18.97 -34.35
C PHE A 7 13.44 -19.26 -33.08
N LEU A 8 14.77 -19.33 -33.21
CA LEU A 8 15.68 -19.56 -32.09
C LEU A 8 16.77 -18.47 -32.06
N LEU A 9 16.37 -17.20 -31.97
CA LEU A 9 17.31 -16.10 -31.71
C LEU A 9 16.61 -14.82 -31.21
N ILE A 10 15.83 -14.92 -30.14
CA ILE A 10 15.52 -13.76 -29.27
C ILE A 10 15.63 -14.26 -27.82
N PHE A 11 16.85 -14.56 -27.43
CA PHE A 11 17.31 -14.55 -26.04
C PHE A 11 18.58 -13.70 -26.05
N ILE A 12 18.79 -12.95 -24.97
CA ILE A 12 19.89 -12.00 -24.74
C ILE A 12 19.56 -10.59 -25.30
N ILE A 13 18.83 -9.80 -24.52
CA ILE A 13 19.36 -8.72 -23.67
C ILE A 13 18.16 -8.30 -22.80
N VAL A 14 17.98 -8.96 -21.65
CA VAL A 14 17.36 -8.31 -20.49
C VAL A 14 18.49 -8.17 -19.50
N SER A 15 18.82 -6.92 -19.24
CA SER A 15 19.89 -6.49 -18.36
C SER A 15 19.88 -7.28 -17.06
N CYS A 16 21.08 -7.70 -16.65
CA CYS A 16 21.37 -8.20 -15.33
C CYS A 16 21.10 -7.06 -14.32
N SER A 17 19.86 -6.90 -13.89
CA SER A 17 19.58 -6.56 -12.50
C SER A 17 19.72 -7.86 -11.71
N SER A 18 20.28 -7.80 -10.51
CA SER A 18 20.23 -8.93 -9.58
C SER A 18 18.78 -9.42 -9.51
N SER A 19 18.51 -10.66 -9.91
CA SER A 19 17.15 -11.21 -9.87
C SER A 19 16.74 -11.27 -8.42
N GLU A 20 15.98 -10.28 -7.96
CA GLU A 20 15.44 -10.25 -6.62
C GLU A 20 14.58 -11.50 -6.42
N ARG A 21 14.94 -12.32 -5.43
CA ARG A 21 14.22 -13.55 -5.15
C ARG A 21 12.97 -13.16 -4.36
N PRO A 22 11.75 -13.40 -4.85
CA PRO A 22 10.54 -12.99 -4.15
C PRO A 22 10.46 -13.65 -2.79
N ASP A 23 9.77 -12.97 -1.88
CA ASP A 23 9.53 -13.41 -0.53
C ASP A 23 8.73 -14.71 -0.43
N ILE A 24 8.98 -15.46 0.65
CA ILE A 24 8.28 -16.72 0.91
C ILE A 24 7.37 -16.51 2.10
N ILE A 25 6.06 -16.40 1.85
CA ILE A 25 5.05 -16.42 2.91
C ILE A 25 5.01 -17.85 3.48
N PHE A 26 5.67 -18.05 4.61
CA PHE A 26 5.69 -19.33 5.30
C PHE A 26 4.31 -19.64 5.84
N ASP A 27 3.68 -18.74 6.60
CA ASP A 27 2.27 -18.86 6.98
C ASP A 27 1.72 -17.52 7.47
N ASN A 28 0.66 -17.03 6.82
CA ASN A 28 -0.11 -15.87 7.23
C ASN A 28 -1.50 -16.27 7.76
N PHE A 29 -1.75 -17.56 7.99
CA PHE A 29 -2.96 -18.12 8.59
C PHE A 29 -4.29 -17.85 7.86
N GLU A 30 -4.26 -17.18 6.71
CA GLU A 30 -5.44 -16.84 5.88
C GLU A 30 -6.14 -18.08 5.29
N SER A 31 -5.50 -19.26 5.31
CA SER A 31 -6.19 -20.52 4.96
C SER A 31 -7.26 -20.91 6.00
N GLY A 32 -7.24 -20.32 7.19
CA GLY A 32 -8.10 -20.69 8.31
C GLY A 32 -7.75 -22.04 8.94
N THR A 33 -6.59 -22.62 8.59
CA THR A 33 -6.12 -23.94 9.01
C THR A 33 -4.67 -23.89 9.50
N PHE A 34 -4.23 -24.90 10.25
CA PHE A 34 -2.84 -25.05 10.69
C PHE A 34 -2.09 -26.08 9.84
N ASP A 35 -2.27 -26.06 8.52
CA ASP A 35 -1.79 -27.12 7.62
C ASP A 35 -0.26 -27.27 7.59
N LYS A 36 0.48 -26.24 8.01
CA LYS A 36 1.95 -26.23 8.10
C LYS A 36 2.48 -26.50 9.50
N TRP A 37 1.59 -26.82 10.45
CA TRP A 37 1.93 -26.92 11.87
C TRP A 37 1.41 -28.21 12.49
N ASN A 38 2.25 -28.83 13.31
CA ASN A 38 1.85 -29.85 14.25
C ASN A 38 1.42 -29.20 15.57
N LYS A 39 0.14 -29.37 15.90
CA LYS A 39 -0.44 -28.91 17.16
C LYS A 39 -0.16 -29.88 18.30
N GLN A 40 0.29 -29.36 19.44
CA GLN A 40 0.46 -30.10 20.68
C GLN A 40 -0.28 -29.40 21.81
N GLY A 41 -1.02 -30.15 22.63
CA GLY A 41 -1.89 -29.58 23.66
C GLY A 41 -3.15 -28.94 23.09
N ILE A 42 -3.78 -28.06 23.88
CA ILE A 42 -5.10 -27.48 23.57
C ILE A 42 -5.08 -25.95 23.46
N ALA A 43 -3.91 -25.31 23.59
CA ALA A 43 -3.76 -23.86 23.45
C ALA A 43 -4.31 -23.33 22.12
N PHE A 44 -3.99 -23.99 21.00
CA PHE A 44 -4.32 -23.48 19.67
C PHE A 44 -5.41 -24.34 19.05
N LEU A 45 -6.63 -23.83 18.84
CA LEU A 45 -7.69 -24.66 18.25
C LEU A 45 -7.63 -24.65 16.72
N ARG A 46 -7.71 -23.44 16.16
CA ARG A 46 -7.65 -23.08 14.74
C ARG A 46 -7.23 -21.61 14.63
N PRO A 47 -6.73 -21.15 13.47
CA PRO A 47 -6.68 -19.72 13.20
C PRO A 47 -8.05 -19.07 13.40
N ILE A 48 -8.07 -17.87 13.97
CA ILE A 48 -9.29 -17.13 14.30
C ILE A 48 -9.42 -15.90 13.43
N SER A 49 -10.64 -15.61 12.99
CA SER A 49 -10.94 -14.38 12.27
C SER A 49 -10.95 -13.21 13.24
N LYS A 50 -10.43 -12.04 12.83
CA LYS A 50 -10.52 -10.81 13.61
C LYS A 50 -11.96 -10.48 14.05
N ASP A 51 -12.95 -10.80 13.20
CA ASP A 51 -14.37 -10.55 13.48
C ASP A 51 -14.95 -11.50 14.55
N SER A 52 -14.25 -12.59 14.86
CA SER A 52 -14.67 -13.59 15.87
C SER A 52 -14.08 -13.32 17.25
N VAL A 53 -13.26 -12.28 17.41
CA VAL A 53 -12.68 -11.90 18.68
C VAL A 53 -13.44 -10.70 19.25
N ALA A 54 -13.96 -10.83 20.47
CA ALA A 54 -14.68 -9.74 21.15
C ALA A 54 -13.76 -8.59 21.59
N ASP A 55 -12.46 -8.85 21.67
CA ASP A 55 -11.43 -7.89 22.07
C ASP A 55 -10.89 -7.07 20.90
N SER A 56 -10.51 -5.81 21.18
CA SER A 56 -9.84 -4.93 20.23
C SER A 56 -8.38 -5.35 19.99
N ILE A 57 -8.17 -6.31 19.09
CA ILE A 57 -6.84 -6.65 18.58
C ILE A 57 -6.42 -5.62 17.53
N GLN A 58 -5.17 -5.16 17.59
CA GLN A 58 -4.64 -4.10 16.74
C GLN A 58 -3.46 -4.60 15.88
N ASN A 59 -3.21 -3.93 14.76
CA ASN A 59 -2.08 -4.18 13.83
C ASN A 59 -2.02 -5.59 13.19
N ILE A 60 -3.17 -6.27 13.06
CA ILE A 60 -3.30 -7.55 12.36
C ILE A 60 -3.04 -7.35 10.87
N ARG A 61 -2.38 -8.31 10.19
CA ARG A 61 -2.30 -8.33 8.73
C ARG A 61 -3.32 -9.32 8.20
N GLY A 62 -4.22 -8.88 7.32
CA GLY A 62 -5.27 -9.74 6.78
C GLY A 62 -6.46 -9.94 7.73
N ASN A 63 -7.00 -11.15 7.76
CA ASN A 63 -8.23 -11.48 8.46
C ASN A 63 -8.07 -12.59 9.51
N PHE A 64 -7.12 -13.51 9.33
CA PHE A 64 -6.92 -14.65 10.22
C PHE A 64 -5.52 -14.64 10.84
N PHE A 65 -5.43 -15.05 12.10
CA PHE A 65 -4.16 -15.17 12.83
C PHE A 65 -4.22 -16.34 13.80
N ALA A 66 -3.08 -16.78 14.29
CA ALA A 66 -3.02 -17.78 15.34
C ALA A 66 -3.20 -17.10 16.71
N TYR A 67 -4.14 -17.62 17.50
CA TYR A 67 -4.46 -17.13 18.84
C TYR A 67 -4.56 -18.33 19.78
N SER A 68 -3.77 -18.35 20.85
CA SER A 68 -3.96 -19.29 21.95
C SER A 68 -5.29 -18.98 22.68
N VAL A 69 -6.25 -19.90 22.62
CA VAL A 69 -7.64 -19.71 23.05
C VAL A 69 -7.81 -19.75 24.57
N PHE A 70 -8.71 -18.91 25.08
CA PHE A 70 -9.38 -19.04 26.38
C PHE A 70 -10.87 -19.33 26.17
N GLU A 71 -11.30 -20.58 26.30
CA GLU A 71 -12.73 -20.89 26.48
C GLU A 71 -12.90 -21.97 27.55
N GLY A 72 -13.65 -21.64 28.60
CA GLY A 72 -14.17 -22.62 29.55
C GLY A 72 -14.02 -22.18 31.00
N THR A 73 -15.13 -21.80 31.61
CA THR A 73 -15.31 -21.59 33.05
C THR A 73 -14.65 -22.70 33.89
N GLY A 74 -13.62 -22.34 34.66
CA GLY A 74 -13.03 -23.19 35.70
C GLY A 74 -11.87 -24.08 35.23
N LEU A 75 -10.65 -23.64 35.55
CA LEU A 75 -9.46 -24.48 35.82
C LEU A 75 -8.75 -25.21 34.67
N ASN A 76 -8.93 -24.89 33.39
CA ASN A 76 -8.04 -25.43 32.34
C ASN A 76 -7.49 -24.32 31.42
N TYR A 77 -6.39 -23.69 31.85
CA TYR A 77 -5.55 -22.86 30.98
C TYR A 77 -5.03 -23.75 29.86
N GLY A 78 -5.50 -23.51 28.64
CA GLY A 78 -5.12 -24.32 27.49
C GLY A 78 -3.64 -24.14 27.21
N GLN A 79 -2.82 -25.09 27.66
CA GLN A 79 -1.39 -25.12 27.36
C GLN A 79 -1.14 -25.92 26.09
N GLY A 80 -0.11 -25.55 25.35
CA GLY A 80 0.25 -26.19 24.11
C GLY A 80 1.25 -25.42 23.29
N LYS A 81 1.56 -25.98 22.13
CA LYS A 81 2.39 -25.33 21.13
C LYS A 81 1.94 -25.68 19.71
N LEU A 82 2.17 -24.74 18.80
CA LEU A 82 2.25 -25.03 17.37
C LEU A 82 3.72 -25.25 17.03
N VAL A 83 4.04 -26.34 16.35
CA VAL A 83 5.39 -26.63 15.84
C VAL A 83 5.31 -26.70 14.34
N SER A 84 6.03 -25.84 13.63
CA SER A 84 6.06 -25.86 12.17
C SER A 84 6.61 -27.20 11.66
N TYR A 85 6.27 -27.58 10.44
CA TYR A 85 7.08 -28.60 9.76
C TYR A 85 8.53 -28.10 9.60
N PRO A 86 9.53 -29.01 9.62
CA PRO A 86 10.92 -28.64 9.41
C PRO A 86 11.11 -27.93 8.07
N PHE A 87 11.91 -26.87 8.07
CA PHE A 87 12.29 -26.14 6.87
C PHE A 87 13.78 -25.84 6.87
N LYS A 88 14.34 -25.67 5.67
CA LYS A 88 15.73 -25.25 5.49
C LYS A 88 15.80 -23.73 5.43
N ILE A 89 16.66 -23.12 6.25
CA ILE A 89 16.90 -21.68 6.23
C ILE A 89 17.65 -21.32 4.93
N ASN A 90 16.97 -20.68 3.99
CA ASN A 90 17.56 -20.29 2.69
C ASN A 90 17.42 -18.78 2.39
N ARG A 91 17.02 -18.03 3.42
CA ARG A 91 16.71 -16.60 3.42
C ARG A 91 17.42 -15.98 4.62
N LYS A 92 17.79 -14.70 4.49
CA LYS A 92 18.58 -13.98 5.52
C LYS A 92 17.74 -13.56 6.72
N TYR A 93 16.43 -13.41 6.54
CA TYR A 93 15.53 -12.88 7.55
C TYR A 93 14.25 -13.69 7.65
N ILE A 94 13.71 -13.77 8.87
CA ILE A 94 12.38 -14.27 9.19
C ILE A 94 11.60 -13.14 9.85
N HIS A 95 10.51 -12.75 9.21
CA HIS A 95 9.55 -11.72 9.64
C HIS A 95 8.30 -12.39 10.16
N PHE A 96 7.71 -11.83 11.22
CA PHE A 96 6.44 -12.29 11.76
C PHE A 96 5.92 -11.27 12.76
N LEU A 97 4.61 -11.31 13.01
CA LEU A 97 3.97 -10.49 14.01
C LEU A 97 3.74 -11.28 15.29
N VAL A 98 3.92 -10.62 16.44
CA VAL A 98 3.56 -11.18 17.76
C VAL A 98 2.79 -10.16 18.59
N ALA A 99 1.77 -10.63 19.29
CA ALA A 99 1.10 -9.91 20.38
C ALA A 99 0.89 -10.86 21.57
N GLY A 100 0.35 -10.32 22.67
CA GLY A 100 0.03 -11.08 23.87
C GLY A 100 1.17 -11.09 24.90
N GLY A 101 1.31 -12.20 25.61
CA GLY A 101 2.21 -12.37 26.74
C GLY A 101 3.69 -12.14 26.41
N ASN A 102 4.44 -11.64 27.39
CA ASN A 102 5.85 -11.25 27.24
C ASN A 102 6.85 -12.26 27.85
N HIS A 103 6.51 -13.54 27.90
CA HIS A 103 7.28 -14.53 28.65
C HIS A 103 8.16 -15.40 27.74
N THR A 104 9.48 -15.18 27.77
CA THR A 104 10.46 -15.81 26.84
C THR A 104 10.56 -17.34 26.87
N THR A 105 9.94 -17.99 27.85
CA THR A 105 9.95 -19.46 28.02
C THR A 105 8.57 -20.09 28.04
N ARG A 106 7.51 -19.29 28.10
CA ARG A 106 6.14 -19.79 28.31
C ARG A 106 5.13 -19.19 27.35
N GLN A 107 5.37 -18.00 26.83
CA GLN A 107 4.50 -17.32 25.88
C GLN A 107 5.41 -16.68 24.85
N CYS A 108 5.90 -17.51 23.93
CA CYS A 108 6.95 -17.10 23.02
C CYS A 108 6.88 -17.79 21.67
N VAL A 109 7.54 -17.17 20.70
CA VAL A 109 7.89 -17.77 19.42
C VAL A 109 9.37 -18.12 19.45
N ASN A 110 9.71 -19.37 19.14
CA ASN A 110 11.07 -19.86 19.12
C ASN A 110 11.48 -20.27 17.70
N LEU A 111 12.72 -19.95 17.31
CA LEU A 111 13.40 -20.66 16.23
C LEU A 111 14.25 -21.76 16.86
N VAL A 112 14.07 -23.00 16.43
CA VAL A 112 14.74 -24.17 17.00
C VAL A 112 15.57 -24.87 15.92
N ILE A 113 16.85 -25.11 16.22
CA ILE A 113 17.77 -25.88 15.37
C ILE A 113 18.42 -26.94 16.25
N ASN A 114 18.43 -28.21 15.79
CA ASN A 114 19.01 -29.33 16.55
C ASN A 114 18.52 -29.40 18.01
N ASN A 115 17.20 -29.22 18.21
CA ASN A 115 16.52 -29.16 19.52
C ASN A 115 17.02 -28.05 20.47
N LYS A 116 17.69 -27.02 19.95
CA LYS A 116 18.11 -25.84 20.72
C LYS A 116 17.38 -24.61 20.20
N VAL A 117 16.82 -23.83 21.11
CA VAL A 117 16.26 -22.50 20.80
C VAL A 117 17.42 -21.57 20.46
N VAL A 118 17.43 -21.04 19.23
CA VAL A 118 18.46 -20.12 18.72
C VAL A 118 17.97 -18.68 18.58
N ARG A 119 16.64 -18.47 18.57
CA ARG A 119 15.97 -17.16 18.65
C ARG A 119 14.68 -17.28 19.44
N VAL A 120 14.30 -16.18 20.10
CA VAL A 120 13.04 -16.05 20.84
C VAL A 120 12.42 -14.68 20.57
N ALA A 121 11.09 -14.63 20.52
CA ALA A 121 10.29 -13.43 20.45
C ALA A 121 9.04 -13.59 21.33
N THR A 122 8.49 -12.48 21.82
CA THR A 122 7.32 -12.46 22.71
C THR A 122 6.47 -11.24 22.40
N GLY A 123 5.22 -11.22 22.86
CA GLY A 123 4.42 -10.00 22.87
C GLY A 123 4.89 -9.02 23.97
N ALA A 124 4.09 -7.98 24.21
CA ALA A 124 4.38 -6.92 25.17
C ALA A 124 3.35 -6.84 26.33
N ASN A 125 2.64 -7.94 26.61
CA ASN A 125 1.45 -8.00 27.49
C ASN A 125 0.31 -7.09 27.02
N ASP A 126 0.12 -6.95 25.72
CA ASP A 126 -1.00 -6.24 25.10
C ASP A 126 -1.52 -7.00 23.87
N LYS A 127 -2.61 -6.54 23.26
CA LYS A 127 -3.23 -7.16 22.07
C LYS A 127 -2.80 -6.45 20.77
N ILE A 128 -1.62 -5.84 20.77
CA ILE A 128 -1.09 -5.06 19.65
C ILE A 128 0.00 -5.89 18.97
N PHE A 129 -0.27 -6.30 17.73
CA PHE A 129 0.72 -7.00 16.92
C PHE A 129 1.92 -6.09 16.60
N ARG A 130 3.12 -6.62 16.81
CA ARG A 130 4.39 -5.95 16.53
C ARG A 130 5.24 -6.80 15.62
N ASN A 131 5.98 -6.12 14.74
CA ASN A 131 6.90 -6.78 13.83
C ASN A 131 8.11 -7.32 14.58
N HIS A 132 8.42 -8.59 14.36
CA HIS A 132 9.63 -9.23 14.80
C HIS A 132 10.43 -9.69 13.59
N ILE A 133 11.70 -9.31 13.59
CA ILE A 133 12.65 -9.62 12.53
C ILE A 133 13.80 -10.40 13.15
N TRP A 134 13.96 -11.66 12.73
CA TRP A 134 15.16 -12.42 13.04
C TRP A 134 16.11 -12.37 11.84
N ASN A 135 17.30 -11.78 12.04
CA ASN A 135 18.44 -12.05 11.17
C ASN A 135 18.92 -13.48 11.44
N VAL A 136 18.92 -14.30 10.39
CA VAL A 136 19.29 -15.72 10.37
C VAL A 136 20.29 -16.01 9.25
N ASP A 137 20.98 -14.99 8.74
CA ASP A 137 21.96 -15.12 7.66
C ASP A 137 23.08 -16.12 8.02
N GLU A 138 23.52 -16.12 9.28
CA GLU A 138 24.52 -17.07 9.78
C GLU A 138 24.00 -18.50 9.96
N LEU A 139 22.68 -18.67 9.92
CA LEU A 139 21.99 -19.96 10.08
C LEU A 139 21.61 -20.59 8.73
N GLN A 140 21.95 -19.95 7.61
CA GLN A 140 21.62 -20.46 6.29
C GLN A 140 22.14 -21.88 6.05
N GLY A 141 21.31 -22.69 5.38
CA GLY A 141 21.56 -24.08 5.08
C GLY A 141 21.17 -25.06 6.19
N GLN A 142 20.93 -24.60 7.42
CA GLN A 142 20.50 -25.45 8.53
C GLN A 142 19.00 -25.76 8.46
N GLU A 143 18.62 -26.93 9.00
CA GLU A 143 17.21 -27.29 9.20
C GLU A 143 16.71 -26.73 10.53
N ALA A 144 15.54 -26.11 10.50
CA ALA A 144 14.93 -25.44 11.64
C ALA A 144 13.42 -25.75 11.73
N VAL A 145 12.87 -25.52 12.92
CA VAL A 145 11.42 -25.43 13.15
C VAL A 145 11.10 -24.14 13.90
N ILE A 146 9.90 -23.60 13.68
CA ILE A 146 9.33 -22.53 14.49
C ILE A 146 8.38 -23.14 15.50
N GLU A 147 8.49 -22.74 16.77
CA GLU A 147 7.54 -23.12 17.81
C GLU A 147 6.80 -21.88 18.32
N VAL A 148 5.47 -21.91 18.35
CA VAL A 148 4.64 -20.91 19.02
C VAL A 148 4.12 -21.56 20.30
N VAL A 149 4.53 -21.05 21.45
CA VAL A 149 4.35 -21.71 22.74
C VAL A 149 3.41 -20.90 23.62
N ASP A 150 2.39 -21.55 24.17
CA ASP A 150 1.66 -21.08 25.34
C ASP A 150 1.68 -22.16 26.43
N ALA A 151 2.42 -21.91 27.49
CA ALA A 151 2.59 -22.77 28.64
C ALA A 151 2.22 -22.05 29.94
N MET A 152 1.51 -20.93 29.89
CA MET A 152 1.06 -20.25 31.12
C MET A 152 -0.12 -21.00 31.74
N ALA A 153 0.05 -21.40 33.01
CA ALA A 153 -0.90 -22.22 33.76
C ALA A 153 -1.70 -21.42 34.80
N THR A 154 -1.49 -20.12 34.92
CA THR A 154 -1.91 -19.33 36.09
C THR A 154 -3.15 -18.51 35.81
N GLU A 155 -3.93 -18.29 36.87
CA GLU A 155 -5.07 -17.38 36.90
C GLU A 155 -4.69 -15.99 36.40
N TYR A 156 -5.52 -15.46 35.50
CA TYR A 156 -5.51 -14.06 35.09
C TYR A 156 -5.79 -13.20 36.31
N ASP A 157 -4.76 -12.59 36.87
CA ASP A 157 -4.86 -11.66 38.01
C ASP A 157 -5.28 -10.25 37.59
N GLY A 158 -5.61 -10.05 36.31
CA GLY A 158 -5.94 -8.75 35.73
C GLY A 158 -4.75 -7.95 35.22
N THR A 159 -3.50 -8.43 35.39
CA THR A 159 -2.29 -7.66 35.05
C THR A 159 -1.49 -8.21 33.88
N LEU A 160 -1.72 -9.47 33.50
CA LEU A 160 -0.97 -10.18 32.45
C LEU A 160 -1.91 -10.69 31.36
N ILE A 161 -1.53 -10.55 30.08
CA ILE A 161 -2.25 -11.22 29.00
C ILE A 161 -1.78 -12.68 28.93
N PRO A 162 -2.62 -13.67 29.27
CA PRO A 162 -2.21 -15.06 29.40
C PRO A 162 -2.26 -15.78 28.05
N HIS A 163 -2.15 -15.05 26.94
CA HIS A 163 -2.25 -15.57 25.59
C HIS A 163 -1.11 -15.08 24.72
N ILE A 164 -0.74 -15.85 23.71
CA ILE A 164 0.11 -15.40 22.62
C ILE A 164 -0.69 -15.38 21.31
N LEU A 165 -0.44 -14.34 20.52
CA LEU A 165 -1.00 -14.19 19.18
C LEU A 165 0.16 -14.05 18.21
N VAL A 166 0.10 -14.74 17.07
CA VAL A 166 1.12 -14.64 16.02
C VAL A 166 0.49 -14.59 14.64
N ASP A 167 1.16 -13.93 13.72
CA ASP A 167 0.70 -13.75 12.35
C ASP A 167 1.86 -13.54 11.36
N ASP A 168 1.59 -13.72 10.08
CA ASP A 168 2.43 -13.34 8.92
C ASP A 168 3.91 -13.77 8.97
N PHE A 169 4.17 -15.07 9.18
CA PHE A 169 5.52 -15.62 9.05
C PHE A 169 5.99 -15.55 7.59
N THR A 170 7.01 -14.75 7.32
CA THR A 170 7.56 -14.51 5.99
C THR A 170 9.09 -14.61 5.99
N PHE A 171 9.66 -15.35 5.02
CA PHE A 171 11.11 -15.52 4.89
C PHE A 171 11.64 -14.68 3.71
N SER A 172 12.63 -13.82 3.99
CA SER A 172 13.12 -12.83 3.03
C SER A 172 14.65 -12.72 2.98
N ASP A 173 15.18 -12.24 1.86
CA ASP A 173 16.57 -11.79 1.77
C ASP A 173 16.78 -10.36 2.29
N TYR A 174 15.69 -9.65 2.60
CA TYR A 174 15.69 -8.28 3.09
C TYR A 174 15.26 -8.22 4.55
N ARG A 175 15.84 -7.26 5.29
CA ARG A 175 15.58 -7.05 6.71
C ARG A 175 14.13 -6.65 6.98
N ASP A 176 13.40 -6.21 5.97
CA ASP A 176 11.94 -6.12 5.93
C ASP A 176 11.58 -6.12 4.44
N PRO A 177 10.70 -7.00 3.94
CA PRO A 177 10.65 -7.28 2.50
C PRO A 177 9.97 -6.23 1.66
N THR A 178 9.36 -5.24 2.29
CA THR A 178 8.91 -4.06 1.60
C THR A 178 9.20 -2.78 2.36
N MET A 179 9.88 -2.81 3.51
CA MET A 179 9.88 -1.68 4.42
C MET A 179 11.27 -1.08 4.69
N GLU A 180 11.41 0.23 4.47
CA GLU A 180 12.58 1.02 4.85
C GLU A 180 12.26 1.81 6.13
N ILE A 181 13.07 1.65 7.18
CA ILE A 181 12.96 2.46 8.39
C ILE A 181 13.52 3.84 8.06
N PHE A 182 12.64 4.84 8.02
CA PHE A 182 13.03 6.23 7.88
C PHE A 182 13.51 6.79 9.23
N GLU A 183 12.76 6.51 10.30
CA GLU A 183 13.11 6.90 11.66
C GLU A 183 12.37 6.04 12.69
N ASP A 184 13.10 5.37 13.58
CA ASP A 184 12.60 4.60 14.73
C ASP A 184 12.98 5.24 16.08
N PHE A 185 13.68 6.38 16.05
CA PHE A 185 14.18 7.12 17.22
C PHE A 185 15.09 6.34 18.18
N GLU A 186 15.47 5.09 17.86
CA GLU A 186 16.23 4.20 18.74
C GLU A 186 17.66 4.68 19.00
N ASN A 187 18.17 5.58 18.14
CA ASN A 187 19.43 6.28 18.37
C ASN A 187 19.38 7.24 19.59
N GLY A 188 18.19 7.53 20.12
CA GLY A 188 18.01 8.34 21.32
C GLY A 188 18.36 9.82 21.14
N THR A 189 18.43 10.30 19.89
CA THR A 189 18.73 11.71 19.55
C THR A 189 17.92 12.17 18.35
N TYR A 190 17.69 13.49 18.23
CA TYR A 190 17.09 14.11 17.05
C TYR A 190 18.13 14.64 16.05
N ASN A 191 19.38 14.17 16.06
CA ASN A 191 20.46 14.75 15.25
C ASN A 191 20.23 14.69 13.73
N SER A 192 19.35 13.80 13.27
CA SER A 192 18.95 13.69 11.86
C SER A 192 17.83 14.67 11.47
N TRP A 193 17.26 15.37 12.44
CA TRP A 193 16.12 16.27 12.30
C TRP A 193 16.52 17.72 12.61
N GLN A 194 15.87 18.66 11.94
CA GLN A 194 15.89 20.05 12.36
C GLN A 194 14.88 20.23 13.50
N VAL A 195 15.38 20.65 14.66
CA VAL A 195 14.57 20.89 15.86
C VAL A 195 14.28 22.39 15.98
N GLU A 196 13.00 22.75 16.10
CA GLU A 196 12.54 24.11 16.38
C GLU A 196 11.71 24.14 17.67
N GLY A 197 11.82 25.23 18.43
CA GLY A 197 11.10 25.40 19.70
C GLY A 197 11.71 24.61 20.85
N GLU A 198 10.90 24.38 21.89
CA GLU A 198 11.36 23.79 23.17
C GLU A 198 10.70 22.44 23.49
N ALA A 199 9.72 22.00 22.69
CA ALA A 199 8.96 20.78 22.98
C ALA A 199 9.75 19.49 22.76
N PHE A 200 10.65 19.44 21.77
CA PHE A 200 11.40 18.24 21.40
C PHE A 200 12.85 18.30 21.88
N GLU A 201 13.09 17.96 23.14
CA GLU A 201 14.44 17.95 23.72
C GLU A 201 15.25 16.72 23.29
N ILE A 202 14.73 15.52 23.58
CA ILE A 202 15.31 14.22 23.25
C ILE A 202 14.18 13.19 23.08
N PRO A 203 14.37 12.13 22.27
CA PRO A 203 13.49 10.97 22.28
C PRO A 203 13.34 10.40 23.70
N ARG A 204 12.14 9.94 24.04
CA ARG A 204 11.79 9.50 25.40
C ARG A 204 11.56 7.99 25.43
N ASN A 205 11.77 7.39 26.60
CA ASN A 205 11.56 5.97 26.86
C ASN A 205 10.63 5.77 28.07
N ARG A 206 10.16 4.53 28.26
CA ARG A 206 9.25 4.14 29.37
C ARG A 206 9.71 4.57 30.77
N THR A 207 11.02 4.68 31.00
CA THR A 207 11.58 4.99 32.33
C THR A 207 11.61 6.48 32.68
N ASN A 208 11.45 7.37 31.69
CA ASN A 208 11.65 8.82 31.83
C ASN A 208 10.42 9.65 31.39
N ILE A 209 9.20 9.12 31.61
CA ILE A 209 7.94 9.81 31.31
C ILE A 209 7.26 10.24 32.62
N TYR A 210 6.80 11.49 32.65
CA TYR A 210 6.13 12.06 33.82
C TYR A 210 4.64 11.71 33.84
N TYR A 211 4.17 11.28 35.01
CA TYR A 211 2.76 11.02 35.32
C TYR A 211 1.90 12.27 35.05
N PRO A 212 0.70 12.17 34.44
CA PRO A 212 -0.15 10.97 34.36
C PRO A 212 -0.15 10.20 33.04
N ILE A 213 0.68 10.55 32.05
CA ILE A 213 0.64 9.91 30.74
C ILE A 213 1.33 8.54 30.82
N THR A 214 0.68 7.48 30.31
CA THR A 214 1.28 6.15 30.17
C THR A 214 1.38 5.82 28.68
N PRO A 215 2.50 6.17 28.01
CA PRO A 215 2.73 5.83 26.61
C PRO A 215 2.73 4.32 26.38
N THR A 216 1.89 3.89 25.45
CA THR A 216 1.72 2.50 25.03
C THR A 216 1.70 2.43 23.50
N GLY A 217 1.83 1.23 22.93
CA GLY A 217 1.74 1.03 21.48
C GLY A 217 3.03 1.27 20.67
N PHE A 218 4.04 1.94 21.22
CA PHE A 218 5.35 2.12 20.58
C PHE A 218 6.19 0.82 20.54
N ASN A 219 7.21 0.83 19.68
CA ASN A 219 8.17 -0.24 19.47
C ASN A 219 9.56 0.19 19.97
N GLY A 220 10.44 -0.77 20.22
CA GLY A 220 11.77 -0.46 20.73
C GLY A 220 11.77 0.18 22.12
N LYS A 221 12.71 1.11 22.35
CA LYS A 221 12.96 1.78 23.63
C LYS A 221 12.58 3.25 23.59
N PHE A 222 12.77 3.92 22.46
CA PHE A 222 12.65 5.36 22.31
C PHE A 222 11.56 5.70 21.31
N PHE A 223 10.94 6.87 21.48
CA PHE A 223 9.99 7.43 20.54
C PHE A 223 10.08 8.96 20.59
N ALA A 224 9.62 9.64 19.54
CA ALA A 224 9.52 11.10 19.58
C ALA A 224 8.40 11.52 20.53
N PHE A 225 8.70 12.45 21.43
CA PHE A 225 7.73 12.91 22.42
C PHE A 225 7.92 14.40 22.69
N SER A 226 6.86 15.19 22.53
CA SER A 226 6.92 16.65 22.70
C SER A 226 6.53 17.12 24.10
N PHE A 227 6.13 16.19 24.99
CA PHE A 227 5.79 16.52 26.38
C PHE A 227 7.07 16.91 27.14
N GLY A 228 7.15 18.17 27.54
CA GLY A 228 8.24 18.68 28.38
C GLY A 228 8.27 18.04 29.78
N GLU A 229 9.18 18.49 30.64
CA GLU A 229 9.42 17.87 31.96
C GLU A 229 8.23 17.88 32.93
N THR A 230 7.25 18.78 32.76
CA THR A 230 6.16 18.92 33.75
C THR A 230 4.75 19.19 33.19
N HIS A 231 4.60 19.84 32.02
CA HIS A 231 3.28 20.24 31.48
C HIS A 231 3.29 20.40 29.93
N ASP A 232 2.12 20.31 29.32
CA ASP A 232 1.78 20.61 27.90
C ASP A 232 1.91 22.10 27.55
N THR A 233 3.02 22.75 27.90
CA THR A 233 3.18 24.21 27.74
C THR A 233 4.21 24.60 26.70
N LYS A 234 5.09 23.67 26.34
CA LYS A 234 6.12 23.89 25.33
C LYS A 234 5.55 23.63 23.95
N VAL A 235 6.06 24.36 22.97
CA VAL A 235 5.74 24.16 21.55
C VAL A 235 7.03 23.96 20.77
N GLY A 236 6.95 23.26 19.67
CA GLY A 236 8.10 22.95 18.83
C GLY A 236 7.74 22.09 17.63
N LYS A 237 8.76 21.81 16.84
CA LYS A 237 8.64 21.05 15.61
C LYS A 237 9.91 20.27 15.33
N LEU A 238 9.77 19.05 14.84
CA LEU A 238 10.83 18.29 14.18
C LEU A 238 10.57 18.31 12.68
N THR A 239 11.57 18.70 11.90
CA THR A 239 11.50 18.67 10.42
C THR A 239 12.58 17.74 9.89
N SER A 240 12.20 16.76 9.06
CA SER A 240 13.14 15.81 8.49
C SER A 240 14.03 16.47 7.44
N LYS A 241 15.11 15.79 7.02
CA LYS A 241 15.73 16.12 5.74
C LYS A 241 14.75 15.82 4.59
N PRO A 242 14.83 16.55 3.47
CA PRO A 242 14.09 16.20 2.27
C PRO A 242 14.46 14.80 1.78
N PHE A 243 13.47 14.07 1.27
CA PHE A 243 13.65 12.75 0.66
C PHE A 243 12.78 12.63 -0.60
N THR A 244 13.16 11.74 -1.51
CA THR A 244 12.35 11.42 -2.69
C THR A 244 11.36 10.31 -2.34
N ILE A 245 10.10 10.47 -2.71
CA ILE A 245 9.12 9.39 -2.56
C ILE A 245 9.39 8.33 -3.63
N ASP A 246 9.87 7.16 -3.23
CA ASP A 246 10.13 6.01 -4.11
C ASP A 246 9.36 4.74 -3.71
N HIS A 247 8.76 4.73 -2.52
CA HIS A 247 7.91 3.67 -1.98
C HIS A 247 6.41 3.96 -2.19
N ASP A 248 5.55 2.94 -2.13
CA ASP A 248 4.09 3.08 -2.29
C ASP A 248 3.39 3.73 -1.08
N GLY A 249 3.92 3.54 0.12
CA GLY A 249 3.28 3.94 1.37
C GLY A 249 4.25 4.44 2.44
N ILE A 250 3.73 5.22 3.39
CA ILE A 250 4.41 5.61 4.62
C ILE A 250 3.52 5.19 5.79
N ARG A 251 4.05 4.36 6.68
CA ARG A 251 3.38 3.96 7.92
C ARG A 251 4.13 4.47 9.13
N PHE A 252 3.42 4.72 10.22
CA PHE A 252 3.98 5.25 11.45
C PHE A 252 3.04 5.01 12.63
N LEU A 253 3.60 5.03 13.83
CA LEU A 253 2.87 4.99 15.07
C LEU A 253 2.67 6.43 15.59
N ILE A 254 1.45 6.79 15.97
CA ILE A 254 1.14 8.14 16.48
C ILE A 254 0.13 8.11 17.62
N GLY A 255 0.35 8.94 18.63
CA GLY A 255 -0.53 9.14 19.79
C GLY A 255 -0.43 10.57 20.35
N GLY A 256 -1.08 10.85 21.47
CA GLY A 256 -1.13 12.19 22.07
C GLY A 256 -2.33 12.99 21.57
N GLY A 257 -2.19 14.32 21.47
CA GLY A 257 -3.28 15.25 21.23
C GLY A 257 -3.97 15.12 19.87
N ALA A 258 -5.29 15.33 19.88
CA ALA A 258 -6.19 15.34 18.73
C ALA A 258 -6.40 16.76 18.15
N HIS A 259 -5.43 17.67 18.32
CA HIS A 259 -5.52 19.06 17.86
C HIS A 259 -5.07 19.20 16.41
N LYS A 260 -6.01 19.14 15.47
CA LYS A 260 -5.74 19.19 14.02
C LYS A 260 -4.86 20.39 13.63
N GLY A 261 -3.75 20.12 12.95
CA GLY A 261 -2.80 21.13 12.49
C GLY A 261 -1.95 21.76 13.60
N LEU A 262 -2.14 21.37 14.86
CA LEU A 262 -1.39 21.89 16.01
C LEU A 262 -0.59 20.79 16.71
N THR A 263 -1.16 19.61 16.94
CA THR A 263 -0.46 18.41 17.43
C THR A 263 -0.59 17.32 16.37
N CYS A 264 0.32 17.29 15.41
CA CYS A 264 0.19 16.42 14.25
C CYS A 264 1.53 16.08 13.60
N MET A 265 1.55 14.97 12.86
CA MET A 265 2.57 14.69 11.87
C MET A 265 2.06 15.05 10.49
N ASN A 266 2.89 15.73 9.69
CA ASN A 266 2.55 16.19 8.34
C ASN A 266 3.52 15.59 7.30
N LEU A 267 3.01 15.32 6.09
CA LEU A 267 3.82 15.12 4.89
C LEU A 267 3.68 16.34 3.99
N ILE A 268 4.79 16.98 3.66
CA ILE A 268 4.85 18.19 2.84
C ILE A 268 5.47 17.87 1.50
N ILE A 269 4.82 18.26 0.41
CA ILE A 269 5.32 18.16 -0.97
C ILE A 269 5.08 19.51 -1.64
N ASN A 270 6.08 20.08 -2.30
CA ASN A 270 5.98 21.39 -2.96
C ASN A 270 5.36 22.48 -2.06
N ASP A 271 5.91 22.63 -0.85
CA ASP A 271 5.47 23.58 0.20
C ASP A 271 4.01 23.44 0.66
N SER A 272 3.35 22.35 0.30
CA SER A 272 1.95 22.07 0.65
C SER A 272 1.84 20.84 1.54
N ILE A 273 1.06 20.94 2.62
CA ILE A 273 0.73 19.79 3.46
C ILE A 273 -0.22 18.88 2.68
N ILE A 274 0.25 17.69 2.31
CA ILE A 274 -0.51 16.68 1.58
C ILE A 274 -1.24 15.75 2.53
N PHE A 275 -0.57 15.34 3.61
CA PHE A 275 -1.17 14.54 4.69
C PHE A 275 -0.91 15.19 6.04
N SER A 276 -1.86 15.03 6.97
CA SER A 276 -1.73 15.41 8.37
C SER A 276 -2.46 14.39 9.22
N GLN A 277 -1.83 13.94 10.31
CA GLN A 277 -2.38 12.97 11.24
C GLN A 277 -2.11 13.42 12.69
N SER A 278 -3.12 13.34 13.55
CA SER A 278 -3.04 13.62 14.98
C SER A 278 -3.30 12.35 15.80
N GLY A 279 -3.06 12.41 17.11
CA GLY A 279 -3.48 11.38 18.06
C GLY A 279 -4.96 11.48 18.44
N GLU A 280 -5.35 10.82 19.54
CA GLU A 280 -6.74 10.71 20.00
C GLU A 280 -6.95 11.23 21.44
N ASP A 281 -6.13 12.17 21.90
CA ASP A 281 -6.13 12.66 23.29
C ASP A 281 -5.90 11.51 24.30
N ASP A 282 -4.95 10.63 23.99
CA ASP A 282 -4.57 9.51 24.85
C ASP A 282 -3.07 9.14 24.80
N GLY A 283 -2.68 8.23 25.70
CA GLY A 283 -1.35 7.67 25.81
C GLY A 283 -1.03 6.58 24.78
N GLN A 284 -1.90 6.28 23.81
CA GLN A 284 -1.77 5.11 22.94
C GLN A 284 -1.32 5.51 21.54
N MET A 285 -0.12 5.06 21.17
CA MET A 285 0.34 5.12 19.78
C MET A 285 -0.34 4.03 18.95
N ARG A 286 -0.99 4.43 17.85
CA ARG A 286 -1.69 3.56 16.90
C ARG A 286 -1.01 3.62 15.54
N LEU A 287 -1.11 2.52 14.79
CA LEU A 287 -0.60 2.47 13.42
C LEU A 287 -1.50 3.30 12.50
N HIS A 288 -0.86 4.20 11.76
CA HIS A 288 -1.45 4.94 10.65
C HIS A 288 -0.62 4.72 9.38
N GLU A 289 -1.29 4.83 8.23
CA GLU A 289 -0.69 4.62 6.91
C GLU A 289 -1.15 5.73 5.94
N TRP A 290 -0.23 6.21 5.11
CA TRP A 290 -0.48 7.12 4.00
C TRP A 290 -0.10 6.44 2.69
N ASP A 291 -1.04 6.40 1.74
CA ASP A 291 -0.76 5.98 0.35
C ASP A 291 -0.10 7.14 -0.39
N VAL A 292 1.20 7.00 -0.63
CA VAL A 292 2.02 8.00 -1.32
C VAL A 292 2.33 7.62 -2.76
N THR A 293 1.78 6.51 -3.26
CA THR A 293 1.94 6.05 -4.65
C THR A 293 1.72 7.15 -5.70
N PRO A 294 0.71 8.04 -5.57
CA PRO A 294 0.49 9.11 -6.55
C PRO A 294 1.62 10.15 -6.64
N PHE A 295 2.50 10.20 -5.64
CA PHE A 295 3.57 11.18 -5.49
C PHE A 295 4.97 10.59 -5.72
N LYS A 296 5.06 9.35 -6.24
CA LYS A 296 6.36 8.73 -6.57
C LYS A 296 7.19 9.63 -7.50
N GLY A 297 8.44 9.88 -7.11
CA GLY A 297 9.41 10.74 -7.75
C GLY A 297 9.42 12.20 -7.27
N GLU A 298 8.44 12.63 -6.48
CA GLU A 298 8.41 13.97 -5.88
C GLU A 298 9.32 14.04 -4.64
N GLU A 299 9.83 15.23 -4.34
CA GLU A 299 10.56 15.52 -3.11
C GLU A 299 9.57 15.87 -1.98
N ALA A 300 9.79 15.29 -0.80
CA ALA A 300 8.92 15.44 0.36
C ALA A 300 9.71 15.68 1.66
N VAL A 301 9.03 16.24 2.64
CA VAL A 301 9.53 16.46 4.01
C VAL A 301 8.47 16.00 5.00
N ILE A 302 8.88 15.36 6.10
CA ILE A 302 8.01 15.04 7.23
C ILE A 302 8.21 16.09 8.32
N GLU A 303 7.11 16.57 8.89
CA GLU A 303 7.13 17.42 10.09
C GLU A 303 6.36 16.76 11.24
N ILE A 304 6.90 16.80 12.44
CA ILE A 304 6.20 16.44 13.68
C ILE A 304 6.01 17.72 14.48
N VAL A 305 4.77 18.15 14.65
CA VAL A 305 4.41 19.47 15.16
C VAL A 305 3.71 19.33 16.51
N ASP A 306 4.14 20.14 17.46
CA ASP A 306 3.40 20.47 18.67
C ASP A 306 3.33 21.99 18.83
N ASN A 307 2.17 22.56 18.56
CA ASN A 307 1.91 23.99 18.64
C ASN A 307 0.67 24.30 19.48
N TYR A 308 0.37 23.47 20.48
CA TYR A 308 -0.77 23.64 21.37
C TYR A 308 -0.34 23.59 22.83
N SER A 309 -0.66 24.62 23.61
CA SER A 309 -0.27 24.72 25.02
C SER A 309 -1.40 24.38 26.02
N GLY A 310 -2.40 23.62 25.58
CA GLY A 310 -3.55 23.20 26.41
C GLY A 310 -3.49 21.71 26.77
N GLY A 311 -4.56 21.16 27.33
CA GLY A 311 -4.60 19.73 27.66
C GLY A 311 -4.40 18.85 26.42
N TRP A 312 -3.56 17.83 26.54
CA TRP A 312 -3.09 17.02 25.40
C TRP A 312 -2.31 17.84 24.36
N GLY A 313 -1.67 18.92 24.79
CA GLY A 313 -0.68 19.67 24.00
C GLY A 313 0.65 18.93 23.93
N HIS A 314 0.61 17.72 23.40
CA HIS A 314 1.78 16.92 23.06
C HIS A 314 1.47 15.89 21.98
N ILE A 315 2.51 15.41 21.31
CA ILE A 315 2.44 14.35 20.31
C ILE A 315 3.49 13.27 20.61
N MET A 316 3.14 12.03 20.32
CA MET A 316 4.03 10.89 20.33
C MET A 316 4.10 10.28 18.93
N VAL A 317 5.29 10.07 18.39
CA VAL A 317 5.50 9.43 17.09
C VAL A 317 6.60 8.40 17.20
N ASP A 318 6.42 7.27 16.54
CA ASP A 318 7.41 6.19 16.48
C ASP A 318 7.33 5.43 15.14
N ASP A 319 8.38 4.68 14.81
CA ASP A 319 8.44 3.77 13.66
C ASP A 319 7.93 4.37 12.33
N ILE A 320 8.50 5.49 11.90
CA ILE A 320 8.26 6.03 10.56
C ILE A 320 8.95 5.12 9.55
N ILE A 321 8.14 4.45 8.75
CA ILE A 321 8.57 3.36 7.87
C ILE A 321 7.97 3.58 6.49
N PHE A 322 8.80 3.58 5.46
CA PHE A 322 8.36 3.57 4.07
C PHE A 322 8.13 2.16 3.61
N TYR A 323 7.14 1.91 2.76
CA TYR A 323 6.91 0.57 2.26
C TYR A 323 6.35 0.48 0.85
N ASP A 324 6.69 -0.60 0.14
CA ASP A 324 6.03 -0.96 -1.11
C ASP A 324 4.90 -1.96 -0.87
N ASN A 325 3.83 -1.85 -1.65
CA ASN A 325 2.85 -2.93 -1.70
C ASN A 325 3.49 -4.10 -2.46
N PRO A 326 3.23 -5.36 -2.07
CA PRO A 326 3.67 -6.49 -2.87
C PRO A 326 3.18 -6.27 -4.30
N PRO A 327 4.03 -6.54 -5.32
CA PRO A 327 3.65 -6.33 -6.70
C PRO A 327 2.32 -7.03 -6.90
N LYS A 328 1.28 -6.27 -7.23
CA LYS A 328 -0.04 -6.86 -7.53
C LYS A 328 0.24 -7.89 -8.60
N LEU A 329 0.22 -9.18 -8.22
CA LEU A 329 0.26 -10.27 -9.17
C LEU A 329 -0.93 -10.01 -10.06
N SER A 330 -0.68 -9.41 -11.23
CA SER A 330 -1.72 -9.29 -12.23
C SER A 330 -2.07 -10.75 -12.50
N PHE A 331 -3.27 -11.15 -12.12
CA PHE A 331 -3.77 -12.51 -12.33
C PHE A 331 -3.61 -12.92 -13.82
N TRP A 332 -3.48 -11.92 -14.68
CA TRP A 332 -3.23 -11.96 -16.11
C TRP A 332 -1.82 -12.42 -16.54
N SER A 333 -0.79 -12.39 -15.69
CA SER A 333 0.59 -12.67 -16.15
C SER A 333 0.87 -14.16 -16.42
N TYR A 334 0.19 -15.08 -15.74
CA TYR A 334 0.36 -16.53 -15.96
C TYR A 334 -0.93 -17.25 -16.32
N THR A 335 -2.06 -16.95 -15.66
CA THR A 335 -3.33 -17.60 -16.01
C THR A 335 -3.88 -17.06 -17.33
N GLY A 336 -3.72 -15.76 -17.60
CA GLY A 336 -4.12 -15.15 -18.87
C GLY A 336 -3.39 -15.76 -20.07
N PHE A 337 -2.08 -16.00 -19.96
CA PHE A 337 -1.28 -16.60 -21.04
C PHE A 337 -1.59 -18.09 -21.23
N PHE A 338 -1.78 -18.85 -20.14
CA PHE A 338 -2.13 -20.26 -20.22
C PHE A 338 -3.56 -20.47 -20.72
N VAL A 339 -4.49 -19.61 -20.31
CA VAL A 339 -5.87 -19.56 -20.83
C VAL A 339 -5.85 -19.10 -22.29
N LEU A 340 -5.01 -18.14 -22.70
CA LEU A 340 -4.82 -17.77 -24.11
C LEU A 340 -4.23 -18.92 -24.92
N ILE A 341 -3.30 -19.72 -24.40
CA ILE A 341 -2.78 -20.92 -25.06
C ILE A 341 -3.86 -22.00 -25.18
N LEU A 342 -4.64 -22.23 -24.12
CA LEU A 342 -5.75 -23.19 -24.15
C LEU A 342 -6.86 -22.71 -25.09
N ILE A 343 -7.21 -21.43 -25.08
CA ILE A 343 -8.14 -20.79 -26.01
C ILE A 343 -7.58 -20.84 -27.43
N PHE A 344 -6.29 -20.62 -27.66
CA PHE A 344 -5.67 -20.68 -28.98
C PHE A 344 -5.59 -22.12 -29.51
N SER A 345 -5.26 -23.08 -28.64
CA SER A 345 -5.26 -24.52 -28.93
C SER A 345 -6.69 -25.02 -29.20
N PHE A 346 -7.66 -24.55 -28.43
CA PHE A 346 -9.09 -24.79 -28.66
C PHE A 346 -9.54 -24.13 -29.96
N ILE A 347 -9.23 -22.86 -30.23
CA ILE A 347 -9.51 -22.15 -31.49
C ILE A 347 -8.90 -22.86 -32.70
N LEU A 348 -7.69 -23.40 -32.58
CA LEU A 348 -7.09 -24.25 -33.62
C LEU A 348 -7.83 -25.59 -33.78
N SER A 349 -8.32 -26.18 -32.69
CA SER A 349 -9.11 -27.42 -32.70
C SER A 349 -10.53 -27.23 -33.24
N ILE A 350 -11.16 -26.06 -33.07
CA ILE A 350 -12.52 -25.77 -33.57
C ILE A 350 -12.56 -24.90 -34.84
N ARG A 351 -11.39 -24.54 -35.40
CA ARG A 351 -11.25 -23.92 -36.73
C ARG A 351 -11.81 -24.77 -37.88
N GLY A 352 -12.06 -26.05 -37.64
CA GLY A 352 -12.74 -26.94 -38.58
C GLY A 352 -14.25 -27.10 -38.36
N LEU A 353 -14.85 -26.53 -37.30
CA LEU A 353 -16.20 -26.90 -36.86
C LEU A 353 -17.19 -25.74 -36.62
N PHE A 354 -16.77 -24.47 -36.71
CA PHE A 354 -17.69 -23.33 -36.63
C PHE A 354 -17.66 -22.47 -37.90
N PRO A 355 -18.82 -22.27 -38.57
CA PRO A 355 -18.91 -21.26 -39.61
C PRO A 355 -18.75 -19.88 -38.96
N THR A 356 -17.70 -19.15 -39.32
CA THR A 356 -17.53 -17.76 -38.89
C THR A 356 -18.65 -16.91 -39.49
N LYS A 357 -19.50 -16.29 -38.66
CA LYS A 357 -20.22 -15.08 -39.09
C LYS A 357 -19.14 -14.07 -39.47
N LYS A 358 -19.03 -13.76 -40.76
CA LYS A 358 -18.21 -12.68 -41.30
C LYS A 358 -18.58 -11.40 -40.54
N LYS A 359 -17.62 -10.75 -39.89
CA LYS A 359 -17.77 -9.33 -39.50
C LYS A 359 -17.93 -8.58 -40.83
N GLU A 360 -19.12 -8.01 -41.08
CA GLU A 360 -19.38 -7.26 -42.30
C GLU A 360 -18.37 -6.11 -42.39
N ALA A 361 -17.65 -6.04 -43.52
CA ALA A 361 -16.78 -4.91 -43.79
C ALA A 361 -17.63 -3.64 -43.84
N ALA A 362 -17.10 -2.53 -43.33
CA ALA A 362 -17.79 -1.24 -43.42
C ALA A 362 -18.02 -0.87 -44.89
N SER A 363 -19.22 -0.39 -45.23
CA SER A 363 -19.53 0.07 -46.58
C SER A 363 -18.79 1.38 -46.89
N GLU A 364 -18.62 1.71 -48.18
CA GLU A 364 -18.08 3.01 -48.58
C GLU A 364 -18.93 4.18 -48.06
N GLU A 365 -20.24 3.98 -47.95
CA GLU A 365 -21.18 4.94 -47.37
C GLU A 365 -20.93 5.15 -45.88
N GLU A 366 -20.72 4.09 -45.09
CA GLU A 366 -20.41 4.18 -43.66
C GLU A 366 -19.08 4.95 -43.42
N LEU A 367 -18.07 4.73 -44.28
CA LEU A 367 -16.82 5.48 -44.22
C LEU A 367 -17.02 6.97 -44.53
N GLN A 368 -17.84 7.29 -45.54
CA GLN A 368 -18.16 8.68 -45.90
C GLN A 368 -18.98 9.38 -44.80
N ASN A 369 -19.95 8.69 -44.23
CA ASN A 369 -20.78 9.19 -43.14
C ASN A 369 -19.96 9.46 -41.88
N LEU A 370 -19.03 8.56 -41.52
CA LEU A 370 -18.12 8.80 -40.39
C LEU A 370 -17.25 10.04 -40.63
N GLU A 371 -16.67 10.20 -41.82
CA GLU A 371 -15.85 11.38 -42.13
C GLU A 371 -16.67 12.68 -42.12
N LEU A 372 -17.92 12.64 -42.61
CA LEU A 372 -18.84 13.77 -42.52
C LEU A 372 -19.14 14.16 -41.07
N VAL A 373 -19.41 13.17 -40.20
CA VAL A 373 -19.62 13.37 -38.75
C VAL A 373 -18.37 13.92 -38.09
N LYS A 374 -17.19 13.32 -38.33
CA LYS A 374 -15.91 13.81 -37.77
C LYS A 374 -15.62 15.26 -38.19
N LYS A 375 -15.97 15.63 -39.43
CA LYS A 375 -15.84 16.99 -39.93
C LYS A 375 -16.82 17.93 -39.21
N ALA A 376 -18.09 17.55 -39.12
CA ALA A 376 -19.12 18.32 -38.43
C ALA A 376 -18.74 18.62 -36.97
N LEU A 377 -18.31 17.59 -36.21
CA LEU A 377 -17.84 17.71 -34.83
C LEU A 377 -16.68 18.69 -34.65
N LYS A 378 -15.74 18.72 -35.62
CA LYS A 378 -14.61 19.65 -35.60
C LYS A 378 -15.02 21.07 -35.98
N THR A 379 -15.87 21.24 -37.00
CA THR A 379 -16.27 22.56 -37.49
C THR A 379 -17.27 23.27 -36.60
N SER A 380 -18.15 22.53 -35.90
CA SER A 380 -19.06 23.12 -34.91
C SER A 380 -18.36 23.48 -33.61
N GLU A 381 -17.16 22.96 -33.39
CA GLU A 381 -16.45 23.02 -32.10
C GLU A 381 -17.26 22.52 -30.91
N ILE A 382 -18.26 21.65 -31.13
CA ILE A 382 -19.16 21.15 -30.09
C ILE A 382 -18.43 20.46 -28.93
N PHE A 383 -17.23 19.92 -29.19
CA PHE A 383 -16.37 19.35 -28.15
C PHE A 383 -15.94 20.38 -27.08
N LYS A 384 -16.01 21.69 -27.35
CA LYS A 384 -15.75 22.76 -26.37
C LYS A 384 -16.92 22.99 -25.41
N GLU A 385 -18.11 22.47 -25.72
CA GLU A 385 -19.26 22.57 -24.84
C GLU A 385 -19.12 21.62 -23.65
N SER A 386 -19.55 22.06 -22.46
CA SER A 386 -19.53 21.23 -21.26
C SER A 386 -20.50 20.04 -21.35
N ASN A 387 -21.56 20.17 -22.15
CA ASN A 387 -22.52 19.10 -22.43
C ASN A 387 -22.90 19.13 -23.93
N PRO A 388 -22.18 18.40 -24.80
CA PRO A 388 -22.36 18.47 -26.24
C PRO A 388 -23.71 17.88 -26.68
N GLU A 389 -24.54 18.69 -27.35
CA GLU A 389 -25.86 18.28 -27.85
C GLU A 389 -25.77 17.68 -29.27
N ILE A 390 -25.94 16.35 -29.37
CA ILE A 390 -25.79 15.62 -30.64
C ILE A 390 -26.80 16.05 -31.72
N ASP A 391 -27.94 16.63 -31.33
CA ASP A 391 -28.96 17.19 -32.23
C ASP A 391 -28.38 18.16 -33.27
N GLN A 392 -27.36 18.95 -32.90
CA GLN A 392 -26.69 19.86 -33.84
C GLN A 392 -25.94 19.08 -34.94
N ILE A 393 -25.36 17.94 -34.60
CA ILE A 393 -24.63 17.09 -35.54
C ILE A 393 -25.60 16.34 -36.44
N ILE A 394 -26.73 15.88 -35.91
CA ILE A 394 -27.81 15.29 -36.70
C ILE A 394 -28.32 16.31 -37.72
N LEU A 395 -28.55 17.56 -37.31
CA LEU A 395 -29.00 18.62 -38.22
C LEU A 395 -27.98 18.95 -39.33
N ILE A 396 -26.68 18.95 -39.02
CA ILE A 396 -25.61 19.28 -39.98
C ILE A 396 -25.36 18.12 -40.96
N THR A 397 -25.43 16.89 -40.48
CA THR A 397 -25.02 15.70 -41.25
C THR A 397 -26.18 14.95 -41.88
N GLY A 398 -27.40 15.09 -41.33
CA GLY A 398 -28.57 14.29 -41.70
C GLY A 398 -28.51 12.84 -41.21
N ILE A 399 -27.56 12.51 -40.34
CA ILE A 399 -27.31 11.14 -39.84
C ILE A 399 -27.91 11.02 -38.44
N GLU A 400 -28.73 10.00 -38.23
CA GLU A 400 -29.40 9.74 -36.95
C GLU A 400 -28.43 9.29 -35.85
N GLU A 401 -28.79 9.55 -34.58
CA GLU A 401 -27.93 9.28 -33.42
C GLU A 401 -27.46 7.81 -33.32
N ASP A 402 -28.37 6.87 -33.59
CA ASP A 402 -28.08 5.44 -33.58
C ASP A 402 -27.05 5.06 -34.65
N GLU A 403 -27.13 5.69 -35.83
CA GLU A 403 -26.16 5.48 -36.89
C GLU A 403 -24.80 6.08 -36.50
N ILE A 404 -24.75 7.30 -35.97
CA ILE A 404 -23.51 7.90 -35.45
C ILE A 404 -22.84 6.98 -34.42
N THR A 405 -23.63 6.46 -33.46
CA THR A 405 -23.13 5.54 -32.43
C THR A 405 -22.57 4.26 -33.06
N ASN A 406 -23.24 3.71 -34.06
CA ASN A 406 -22.80 2.51 -34.77
C ASN A 406 -21.55 2.78 -35.62
N LEU A 407 -21.42 3.94 -36.25
CA LEU A 407 -20.24 4.32 -37.04
C LEU A 407 -18.98 4.36 -36.17
N PHE A 408 -19.04 5.03 -35.01
CA PHE A 408 -17.88 5.06 -34.09
C PHE A 408 -17.51 3.67 -33.55
N LYS A 409 -18.50 2.82 -33.25
CA LYS A 409 -18.22 1.45 -32.77
C LYS A 409 -17.70 0.53 -33.85
N LYS A 410 -18.29 0.57 -35.06
CA LYS A 410 -18.02 -0.38 -36.14
C LYS A 410 -16.76 -0.01 -36.93
N VAL A 411 -16.56 1.26 -37.21
CA VAL A 411 -15.51 1.77 -38.10
C VAL A 411 -14.30 2.26 -37.32
N GLU A 412 -14.51 3.04 -36.25
CA GLU A 412 -13.43 3.68 -35.47
C GLU A 412 -13.02 2.86 -34.23
N ASP A 413 -13.75 1.79 -33.91
CA ASP A 413 -13.56 0.95 -32.71
C ASP A 413 -13.53 1.76 -31.40
N THR A 414 -14.37 2.80 -31.31
CA THR A 414 -14.46 3.68 -30.13
C THR A 414 -15.89 4.16 -29.89
N THR A 415 -16.07 5.03 -28.90
CA THR A 415 -17.33 5.72 -28.64
C THR A 415 -17.25 7.17 -29.09
N LEU A 416 -18.38 7.77 -29.45
CA LEU A 416 -18.47 9.19 -29.79
C LEU A 416 -17.89 10.09 -28.68
N MET A 417 -18.18 9.76 -27.41
CA MET A 417 -17.67 10.50 -26.26
C MET A 417 -16.13 10.40 -26.13
N ASN A 418 -15.56 9.24 -26.39
CA ASN A 418 -14.10 9.07 -26.41
C ASN A 418 -13.45 9.90 -27.53
N TYR A 419 -14.09 9.94 -28.71
CA TYR A 419 -13.61 10.76 -29.82
C TYR A 419 -13.71 12.27 -29.53
N LEU A 420 -14.81 12.73 -28.92
CA LEU A 420 -14.94 14.11 -28.44
C LEU A 420 -13.84 14.47 -27.44
N ASN A 421 -13.59 13.60 -26.47
CA ASN A 421 -12.52 13.77 -25.48
C ASN A 421 -11.13 13.83 -26.13
N PHE A 422 -10.88 13.05 -27.18
CA PHE A 422 -9.66 13.17 -27.98
C PHE A 422 -9.54 14.56 -28.62
N LEU A 423 -10.60 15.11 -29.21
CA LEU A 423 -10.59 16.47 -29.77
C LEU A 423 -10.33 17.54 -28.69
N ARG A 424 -10.90 17.39 -27.49
CA ARG A 424 -10.63 18.29 -26.35
C ARG A 424 -9.16 18.30 -25.96
N VAL A 425 -8.51 17.12 -25.94
CA VAL A 425 -7.07 17.01 -25.66
C VAL A 425 -6.24 17.68 -26.74
N GLU A 426 -6.58 17.49 -28.02
CA GLU A 426 -5.85 18.13 -29.13
C GLU A 426 -5.99 19.66 -29.11
N GLU A 427 -7.17 20.19 -28.80
CA GLU A 427 -7.36 21.64 -28.64
C GLU A 427 -6.60 22.18 -27.43
N PHE A 428 -6.59 21.47 -26.30
CA PHE A 428 -5.78 21.85 -25.14
C PHE A 428 -4.29 21.94 -25.51
N LYS A 429 -3.75 20.94 -26.22
CA LYS A 429 -2.35 20.96 -26.67
C LYS A 429 -2.05 22.16 -27.57
N LYS A 430 -3.00 22.54 -28.43
CA LYS A 430 -2.89 23.74 -29.28
C LYS A 430 -2.89 25.02 -28.45
N LEU A 431 -3.84 25.17 -27.51
CA LEU A 431 -3.91 26.32 -26.62
C LEU A 431 -2.65 26.46 -25.76
N LEU A 432 -2.11 25.34 -25.26
CA LEU A 432 -0.90 25.30 -24.45
C LEU A 432 0.35 25.78 -25.20
N LYS A 433 0.42 25.53 -26.52
CA LYS A 433 1.54 25.93 -27.39
C LYS A 433 1.45 27.37 -27.89
N ASP A 434 0.31 28.04 -27.74
CA ASP A 434 0.15 29.43 -28.17
C ASP A 434 0.80 30.38 -27.15
N PRO A 435 1.84 31.18 -27.51
CA PRO A 435 2.50 32.10 -26.60
C PRO A 435 1.54 33.10 -25.93
N LYS A 436 0.40 33.41 -26.56
CA LYS A 436 -0.61 34.30 -25.97
C LYS A 436 -1.26 33.73 -24.70
N ASN A 437 -1.15 32.43 -24.50
CA ASN A 437 -1.77 31.72 -23.38
C ASN A 437 -0.81 31.41 -22.23
N GLU A 438 0.44 31.86 -22.29
CA GLU A 438 1.47 31.58 -21.28
C GLU A 438 1.07 32.08 -19.88
N ALA A 439 0.32 33.19 -19.80
CA ALA A 439 -0.19 33.76 -18.56
C ALA A 439 -1.39 33.00 -17.95
N PHE A 440 -2.00 32.06 -18.67
CA PHE A 440 -3.19 31.33 -18.18
C PHE A 440 -2.82 30.00 -17.51
N THR A 441 -3.62 29.61 -16.51
CA THR A 441 -3.42 28.33 -15.82
C THR A 441 -3.82 27.15 -16.69
N MET A 442 -3.22 25.97 -16.46
CA MET A 442 -3.59 24.74 -17.18
C MET A 442 -5.07 24.38 -16.97
N VAL A 443 -5.64 24.68 -15.80
CA VAL A 443 -7.06 24.43 -15.52
C VAL A 443 -7.94 25.32 -16.40
N TYR A 444 -7.60 26.61 -16.54
CA TYR A 444 -8.33 27.51 -17.43
C TYR A 444 -8.26 27.07 -18.90
N LEU A 445 -7.09 26.63 -19.38
CA LEU A 445 -6.96 26.12 -20.75
C LEU A 445 -7.75 24.82 -20.97
N ALA A 446 -7.83 23.95 -19.95
CA ALA A 446 -8.67 22.76 -20.00
C ALA A 446 -10.16 23.10 -20.05
N GLU A 447 -10.62 24.08 -19.27
CA GLU A 447 -11.99 24.61 -19.34
C GLU A 447 -12.31 25.16 -20.73
N LYS A 448 -11.40 25.94 -21.32
CA LYS A 448 -11.53 26.43 -22.70
C LYS A 448 -11.55 25.33 -23.76
N SER A 449 -11.03 24.16 -23.42
CA SER A 449 -11.05 22.98 -24.28
C SER A 449 -12.29 22.10 -24.06
N GLY A 450 -13.22 22.50 -23.19
CA GLY A 450 -14.49 21.79 -22.95
C GLY A 450 -14.49 20.83 -21.77
N PHE A 451 -13.47 20.82 -20.92
CA PHE A 451 -13.47 20.04 -19.68
C PHE A 451 -14.23 20.76 -18.55
N ASN A 452 -15.12 20.04 -17.89
CA ASN A 452 -15.94 20.57 -16.79
C ASN A 452 -15.31 20.44 -15.40
N SER A 453 -14.18 19.75 -15.28
CA SER A 453 -13.49 19.52 -14.00
C SER A 453 -12.02 19.14 -14.19
N LYS A 454 -11.19 19.52 -13.21
CA LYS A 454 -9.76 19.15 -13.16
C LYS A 454 -9.57 17.63 -13.20
N SER A 455 -10.36 16.87 -12.44
CA SER A 455 -10.23 15.41 -12.36
C SER A 455 -10.55 14.71 -13.68
N SER A 456 -11.58 15.17 -14.41
CA SER A 456 -11.92 14.63 -15.73
C SER A 456 -10.83 14.94 -16.76
N PHE A 457 -10.33 16.18 -16.76
CA PHE A 457 -9.22 16.61 -17.62
C PHE A 457 -7.97 15.75 -17.42
N TYR A 458 -7.48 15.61 -16.19
CA TYR A 458 -6.24 14.86 -15.92
C TYR A 458 -6.35 13.38 -16.34
N ARG A 459 -7.49 12.75 -16.04
CA ARG A 459 -7.75 11.35 -16.39
C ARG A 459 -7.78 11.14 -17.91
N VAL A 460 -8.54 11.97 -18.63
CA VAL A 460 -8.68 11.88 -20.10
C VAL A 460 -7.36 12.20 -20.78
N PHE A 461 -6.67 13.26 -20.35
CA PHE A 461 -5.39 13.67 -20.94
C PHE A 461 -4.34 12.56 -20.82
N LYS A 462 -4.22 11.94 -19.63
CA LYS A 462 -3.32 10.80 -19.42
C LYS A 462 -3.73 9.59 -20.27
N SER A 463 -5.02 9.29 -20.39
CA SER A 463 -5.49 8.18 -21.23
C SER A 463 -5.22 8.37 -22.72
N VAL A 464 -5.14 9.62 -23.20
CA VAL A 464 -4.92 9.92 -24.63
C VAL A 464 -3.44 10.10 -24.96
N THR A 465 -2.61 10.52 -24.01
CA THR A 465 -1.22 10.94 -24.26
C THR A 465 -0.17 10.12 -23.52
N ASP A 466 -0.59 9.21 -22.64
CA ASP A 466 0.26 8.49 -21.67
C ASP A 466 1.05 9.38 -20.69
N LEU A 467 0.81 10.70 -20.72
CA LEU A 467 1.48 11.70 -19.88
C LEU A 467 0.46 12.50 -19.08
N THR A 468 0.83 12.99 -17.90
CA THR A 468 0.03 14.01 -17.21
C THR A 468 0.14 15.35 -17.94
N PRO A 469 -0.84 16.28 -17.80
CA PRO A 469 -0.75 17.61 -18.38
C PRO A 469 0.55 18.36 -18.02
N SER A 470 1.02 18.23 -16.78
CA SER A 470 2.28 18.83 -16.31
C SER A 470 3.50 18.21 -17.01
N GLN A 471 3.55 16.87 -17.11
CA GLN A 471 4.62 16.16 -17.82
C GLN A 471 4.67 16.56 -19.30
N TYR A 472 3.51 16.68 -19.95
CA TYR A 472 3.44 17.13 -21.34
C TYR A 472 3.85 18.58 -21.51
N LYS A 473 3.50 19.48 -20.57
CA LYS A 473 3.98 20.86 -20.60
C LYS A 473 5.50 20.93 -20.47
N ASN A 474 6.07 20.15 -19.56
CA ASN A 474 7.51 20.10 -19.34
C ASN A 474 8.27 19.52 -20.53
N SER A 475 7.67 18.63 -21.33
CA SER A 475 8.31 18.09 -22.54
C SER A 475 8.32 19.05 -23.74
N LEU A 476 7.60 20.17 -23.66
CA LEU A 476 7.63 21.24 -24.66
C LEU A 476 8.71 22.30 -24.39
N GLY A 477 9.35 22.25 -23.21
CA GLY A 477 10.34 23.22 -22.71
C GLY A 477 11.76 22.70 -22.77
#